data_AF-A0A1Q3BJP8-F1
#
_entry.id   AF-A0A1Q3BJP8-F1
#
_cell.length_a   1.000
_cell.length_b   1.000
_cell.length_c   1.000
_cell.angle_alpha   90.00
_cell.angle_beta   90.00
_cell.angle_gamma   90.00
#
_symmetry.space_group_name_H-M   'P 1'
#
loop_
_entity.id
_entity.type
_entity.pdbx_description
1 polymer ?
#
loop_
_entity_poly.entity_id
_entity_poly.type
_entity_poly.pdbx_seq_one_letter_code
_entity_poly.pdbx_strand_id
1 'polypeptide(L)'
;MRYNSYFSSVKLHCEKWLSRDVLVSNLAVVMTWLETMGWFDYICSSHTIYPRLVKMFYANLASSTTCIANSFVLGTPICITPDLITETLGIPNEGITNFHDIGRTEALGICLEQPNVNPLLNVTSGNLPIASRIILLLVTNTFLPKEGSHTLPSERDLKFVACVKNGTLINLPYLIVNHLLSRPNHTPYPMLLSRII
;
A
#
# COMPACT_ATOMS: atom_id res chain seq x y z
N MET A 1 -8.04 30.94 -2.10
CA MET A 1 -7.42 30.84 -0.77
C MET A 1 -7.95 29.59 -0.09
N ARG A 2 -7.12 28.56 0.06
CA ARG A 2 -7.53 27.19 0.45
C ARG A 2 -7.53 27.02 1.97
N TYR A 3 -8.72 26.81 2.53
CA TYR A 3 -9.14 26.05 3.74
C TYR A 3 -8.33 26.03 5.06
N ASN A 4 -7.17 26.68 5.18
CA ASN A 4 -6.31 26.59 6.36
C ASN A 4 -6.90 27.21 7.64
N SER A 5 -7.91 28.08 7.54
CA SER A 5 -8.44 28.82 8.70
C SER A 5 -9.42 28.03 9.57
N TYR A 6 -9.95 26.89 9.12
CA TYR A 6 -10.93 26.10 9.87
C TYR A 6 -10.34 24.92 10.67
N PHE A 7 -9.04 24.65 10.52
CA PHE A 7 -8.41 23.43 11.06
C PHE A 7 -7.24 23.66 12.03
N SER A 8 -7.04 24.88 12.54
CA SER A 8 -5.88 25.23 13.39
C SER A 8 -5.88 24.62 14.80
N SER A 9 -6.80 23.71 15.16
CA SER A 9 -6.90 23.19 16.54
C SER A 9 -6.77 21.66 16.70
N VAL A 10 -6.44 20.89 15.66
CA VAL A 10 -6.28 19.42 15.78
C VAL A 10 -4.98 18.96 15.12
N LYS A 11 -4.15 18.25 15.91
CA LYS A 11 -2.79 17.78 15.57
C LYS A 11 -2.65 17.34 14.10
N LEU A 12 -1.81 18.08 13.37
CA LEU A 12 -1.26 17.68 12.09
C LEU A 12 -0.22 16.59 12.35
N HIS A 13 -0.42 15.39 11.81
CA HIS A 13 0.63 14.37 11.76
C HIS A 13 1.27 14.37 10.37
N CYS A 14 2.59 14.52 10.35
CA CYS A 14 3.40 14.34 9.16
C CYS A 14 4.02 12.93 9.27
N GLU A 15 3.56 12.00 8.43
CA GLU A 15 4.14 10.67 8.35
C GLU A 15 5.16 10.63 7.22
N LYS A 16 6.39 10.19 7.52
CA LYS A 16 7.39 9.77 6.53
C LYS A 16 7.52 8.26 6.68
N TRP A 17 7.15 7.49 5.65
CA TRP A 17 7.11 6.03 5.74
C TRP A 17 8.50 5.40 5.81
N LEU A 18 9.48 5.95 5.11
CA LEU A 18 10.85 5.46 5.13
C LEU A 18 11.84 6.60 4.86
N SER A 19 12.93 6.69 5.64
CA SER A 19 13.98 7.66 5.32
C SER A 19 14.86 7.16 4.20
N ARG A 20 15.06 8.00 3.18
CA ARG A 20 15.96 7.73 2.05
C ARG A 20 17.35 7.29 2.53
N ASP A 21 17.88 7.92 3.58
CA ASP A 21 19.22 7.62 4.12
C ASP A 21 19.33 6.21 4.70
N VAL A 22 18.24 5.67 5.26
CA VAL A 22 18.19 4.31 5.82
C VAL A 22 18.22 3.27 4.70
N LEU A 23 17.53 3.53 3.59
CA LEU A 23 17.54 2.66 2.41
C LEU A 23 18.90 2.66 1.70
N VAL A 24 19.48 3.85 1.49
CA VAL A 24 20.76 4.04 0.78
C VAL A 24 21.93 3.35 1.48
N SER A 25 21.93 3.34 2.81
CA SER A 25 23.11 2.89 3.57
C SER A 25 23.24 1.37 3.71
N ASN A 26 22.14 0.59 3.56
CA ASN A 26 22.16 -0.84 3.90
C ASN A 26 21.34 -1.75 2.96
N LEU A 27 20.55 -1.22 2.00
CA LEU A 27 19.52 -1.99 1.29
C LEU A 27 19.32 -1.54 -0.17
N ALA A 28 20.42 -1.36 -0.91
CA ALA A 28 20.38 -0.93 -2.32
C ALA A 28 19.42 -1.78 -3.19
N VAL A 29 19.36 -3.08 -2.94
CA VAL A 29 18.44 -4.00 -3.67
C VAL A 29 16.96 -3.63 -3.49
N VAL A 30 16.56 -3.18 -2.30
CA VAL A 30 15.18 -2.75 -2.03
C VAL A 30 14.86 -1.48 -2.80
N MET A 31 15.83 -0.57 -2.91
CA MET A 31 15.67 0.64 -3.72
C MET A 31 15.48 0.27 -5.19
N THR A 32 16.33 -0.58 -5.75
CA THR A 32 16.20 -1.02 -7.14
C THR A 32 14.83 -1.66 -7.41
N TRP A 33 14.32 -2.50 -6.50
CA TRP A 33 12.97 -3.07 -6.66
C TRP A 33 11.88 -1.99 -6.64
N LEU A 34 11.94 -1.04 -5.71
CA LEU A 34 10.94 0.04 -5.62
C LEU A 34 11.01 1.03 -6.80
N GLU A 35 12.21 1.29 -7.32
CA GLU A 35 12.43 2.09 -8.54
C GLU A 35 11.87 1.36 -9.76
N THR A 36 12.13 0.06 -9.89
CA THR A 36 11.57 -0.78 -10.97
C THR A 36 10.05 -0.77 -10.97
N MET A 37 9.43 -0.75 -9.78
CA MET A 37 7.98 -0.66 -9.63
C MET A 37 7.42 0.77 -9.83
N GLY A 38 8.28 1.79 -9.88
CA GLY A 38 7.86 3.19 -9.89
C GLY A 38 7.25 3.68 -8.58
N TRP A 39 7.57 3.06 -7.43
CA TRP A 39 6.99 3.37 -6.11
C TRP A 39 7.94 4.09 -5.17
N PHE A 40 9.21 4.24 -5.55
CA PHE A 40 10.25 4.77 -4.66
C PHE A 40 9.94 6.17 -4.13
N ASP A 41 9.60 7.11 -5.02
CA ASP A 41 9.29 8.49 -4.64
C ASP A 41 8.03 8.56 -3.77
N TYR A 42 7.02 7.74 -4.08
CA TYR A 42 5.82 7.61 -3.26
C TYR A 42 6.17 7.19 -1.82
N ILE A 43 6.97 6.14 -1.62
CA ILE A 43 7.35 5.65 -0.28
C ILE A 43 8.21 6.66 0.49
N CYS A 44 9.02 7.46 -0.21
CA CYS A 44 9.88 8.46 0.43
C CYS A 44 9.17 9.79 0.72
N SER A 45 7.98 9.98 0.16
CA SER A 45 7.20 11.21 0.34
C SER A 45 6.60 11.32 1.75
N SER A 46 6.55 12.56 2.27
CA SER A 46 5.88 12.88 3.53
C SER A 46 4.69 13.77 3.28
N HIS A 47 3.57 13.51 3.95
CA HIS A 47 2.35 14.29 3.74
C HIS A 47 1.61 14.54 5.03
N THR A 48 0.85 15.65 5.03
CA THR A 48 -0.07 16.01 6.08
C THR A 48 -1.29 15.11 6.05
N ILE A 49 -1.66 14.59 7.21
CA ILE A 49 -2.89 13.82 7.40
C ILE A 49 -3.97 14.72 8.00
N TYR A 50 -5.19 14.65 7.46
CA TYR A 50 -6.40 15.30 7.95
C TYR A 50 -7.41 14.26 8.49
N PRO A 51 -7.24 13.75 9.73
CA PRO A 51 -8.00 12.59 10.22
C PRO A 51 -9.52 12.79 10.20
N ARG A 52 -10.00 14.03 10.37
CA ARG A 52 -11.45 14.33 10.34
C ARG A 52 -12.04 14.15 8.94
N LEU A 53 -11.33 14.60 7.90
CA LEU A 53 -11.77 14.44 6.51
C LEU A 53 -11.74 12.97 6.10
N VAL A 54 -10.68 12.26 6.49
CA VAL A 54 -10.56 10.79 6.29
C VAL A 54 -11.73 10.05 6.93
N LYS A 55 -12.06 10.37 8.20
CA LYS A 55 -13.21 9.74 8.89
C LYS A 55 -14.53 10.04 8.20
N MET A 56 -14.76 11.26 7.73
CA MET A 56 -15.96 11.62 6.96
C MET A 56 -16.04 10.85 5.65
N PHE A 57 -14.92 10.70 4.94
CA PHE A 57 -14.86 9.90 3.72
C PHE A 57 -15.30 8.45 3.97
N TYR A 58 -14.77 7.79 5.01
CA TYR A 58 -15.16 6.41 5.32
C TYR A 58 -16.59 6.28 5.81
N ALA A 59 -17.07 7.23 6.63
CA ALA A 59 -18.44 7.22 7.12
C ALA A 59 -19.49 7.31 6.00
N ASN A 60 -19.12 7.92 4.87
CA ASN A 60 -19.99 8.11 3.71
C ASN A 60 -19.59 7.26 2.50
N LEU A 61 -18.67 6.29 2.67
CA LEU A 61 -18.21 5.43 1.58
C LEU A 61 -19.35 4.54 1.10
N ALA A 62 -19.73 4.70 -0.18
CA ALA A 62 -20.75 3.89 -0.81
C ALA A 62 -20.23 2.48 -1.13
N SER A 63 -21.13 1.49 -1.07
CA SER A 63 -20.84 0.17 -1.63
C SER A 63 -20.71 0.26 -3.15
N SER A 64 -19.84 -0.57 -3.73
CA SER A 64 -19.59 -0.60 -5.17
C SER A 64 -19.29 -2.02 -5.61
N THR A 65 -19.78 -2.38 -6.79
CA THR A 65 -19.45 -3.63 -7.50
C THR A 65 -18.36 -3.41 -8.56
N THR A 66 -17.91 -2.17 -8.71
CA THR A 66 -16.88 -1.76 -9.68
C THR A 66 -15.66 -1.21 -8.93
N CYS A 67 -14.52 -1.10 -9.60
CA CYS A 67 -13.29 -0.53 -9.03
C CYS A 67 -13.34 1.02 -8.97
N ILE A 68 -14.38 1.55 -8.33
CA ILE A 68 -14.61 2.99 -8.13
C ILE A 68 -15.16 3.19 -6.72
N ALA A 69 -14.47 4.01 -5.91
CA ALA A 69 -14.89 4.34 -4.56
C ALA A 69 -15.54 5.73 -4.52
N ASN A 70 -16.85 5.76 -4.25
CA ASN A 70 -17.64 6.98 -4.16
C ASN A 70 -17.92 7.32 -2.70
N SER A 71 -17.76 8.59 -2.33
CA SER A 71 -18.07 9.10 -0.99
C SER A 71 -18.51 10.57 -1.06
N PHE A 72 -18.80 11.16 0.09
CA PHE A 72 -19.19 12.55 0.23
C PHE A 72 -18.53 13.16 1.47
N VAL A 73 -17.84 14.28 1.30
CA VAL A 73 -17.14 14.99 2.38
C VAL A 73 -17.50 16.47 2.34
N LEU A 74 -18.09 16.99 3.43
CA LEU A 74 -18.42 18.41 3.59
C LEU A 74 -19.16 19.06 2.41
N GLY A 75 -20.15 18.38 1.83
CA GLY A 75 -20.88 18.94 0.68
C GLY A 75 -20.31 18.54 -0.69
N THR A 76 -19.15 17.89 -0.73
CA THR A 76 -18.42 17.60 -1.96
C THR A 76 -18.43 16.09 -2.26
N PRO A 77 -18.93 15.65 -3.43
CA PRO A 77 -18.81 14.27 -3.86
C PRO A 77 -17.34 13.95 -4.19
N ILE A 78 -16.87 12.82 -3.68
CA ILE A 78 -15.51 12.31 -3.92
C ILE A 78 -15.64 11.00 -4.71
N CYS A 79 -14.90 10.89 -5.82
CA CYS A 79 -14.82 9.69 -6.64
C CYS A 79 -13.34 9.30 -6.78
N ILE A 80 -12.97 8.14 -6.25
CA ILE A 80 -11.60 7.62 -6.32
C ILE A 80 -11.54 6.48 -7.33
N THR A 81 -10.76 6.70 -8.38
CA THR A 81 -10.43 5.71 -9.42
C THR A 81 -8.93 5.38 -9.37
N PRO A 82 -8.50 4.27 -9.99
CA PRO A 82 -7.08 3.97 -10.15
C PRO A 82 -6.29 5.10 -10.86
N ASP A 83 -6.91 5.78 -11.83
CA ASP A 83 -6.29 6.93 -12.52
C ASP A 83 -6.07 8.12 -11.57
N LEU A 84 -7.06 8.42 -10.71
CA LEU A 84 -6.88 9.49 -9.73
C LEU A 84 -5.76 9.17 -8.72
N ILE A 85 -5.64 7.90 -8.30
CA ILE A 85 -4.53 7.48 -7.42
C ILE A 85 -3.19 7.64 -8.14
N THR A 86 -3.13 7.30 -9.42
CA THR A 86 -1.93 7.46 -10.26
C THR A 86 -1.52 8.91 -10.37
N GLU A 87 -2.45 9.81 -10.69
CA GLU A 87 -2.20 11.25 -10.72
C GLU A 87 -1.75 11.79 -9.36
N THR A 88 -2.39 11.34 -8.28
CA THR A 88 -2.10 11.79 -6.93
C THR A 88 -0.73 11.32 -6.46
N LEU A 89 -0.40 10.03 -6.64
CA LEU A 89 0.79 9.41 -6.07
C LEU A 89 2.00 9.41 -7.02
N GLY A 90 1.80 9.62 -8.31
CA GLY A 90 2.86 9.52 -9.32
C GLY A 90 3.35 8.09 -9.53
N ILE A 91 2.49 7.08 -9.34
CA ILE A 91 2.83 5.66 -9.49
C ILE A 91 2.14 5.05 -10.72
N PRO A 92 2.67 3.97 -11.33
CA PRO A 92 2.08 3.37 -12.52
C PRO A 92 0.71 2.72 -12.29
N ASN A 93 -0.20 2.85 -13.27
CA ASN A 93 -1.51 2.17 -13.33
C ASN A 93 -1.47 0.91 -14.23
N GLU A 94 -0.43 0.09 -14.11
CA GLU A 94 -0.20 -1.05 -14.99
C GLU A 94 0.27 -2.29 -14.23
N GLY A 95 0.28 -3.44 -14.90
CA GLY A 95 0.66 -4.72 -14.31
C GLY A 95 -0.52 -5.54 -13.79
N ILE A 96 -0.21 -6.58 -13.01
CA ILE A 96 -1.21 -7.55 -12.56
C ILE A 96 -2.14 -6.96 -11.50
N THR A 97 -3.41 -7.37 -11.53
CA THR A 97 -4.47 -6.91 -10.62
C THR A 97 -4.89 -7.96 -9.59
N ASN A 98 -4.36 -9.17 -9.70
CA ASN A 98 -4.56 -10.28 -8.77
C ASN A 98 -3.30 -11.17 -8.75
N PHE A 99 -3.24 -12.11 -7.81
CA PHE A 99 -2.08 -12.98 -7.61
C PHE A 99 -2.43 -14.47 -7.80
N HIS A 100 -3.48 -14.80 -8.56
CA HIS A 100 -3.95 -16.18 -8.70
C HIS A 100 -2.96 -17.05 -9.48
N ASP A 101 -2.30 -16.50 -10.48
CA ASP A 101 -1.38 -17.22 -11.36
C ASP A 101 -0.02 -17.51 -10.72
N ILE A 102 0.28 -16.90 -9.56
CA ILE A 102 1.53 -17.11 -8.85
C ILE A 102 1.37 -18.29 -7.90
N GLY A 103 2.20 -19.30 -8.07
CA GLY A 103 2.18 -20.48 -7.21
C GLY A 103 2.61 -20.13 -5.78
N ARG A 104 1.98 -20.74 -4.77
CA ARG A 104 2.40 -20.56 -3.36
C ARG A 104 3.86 -20.98 -3.16
N THR A 105 4.26 -22.13 -3.70
CA THR A 105 5.64 -22.64 -3.62
C THR A 105 6.64 -21.71 -4.29
N GLU A 106 6.28 -21.19 -5.46
CA GLU A 106 7.09 -20.22 -6.21
C GLU A 106 7.31 -18.94 -5.39
N ALA A 107 6.22 -18.37 -4.86
CA ALA A 107 6.30 -17.18 -4.02
C ALA A 107 7.16 -17.41 -2.77
N LEU A 108 7.01 -18.56 -2.11
CA LEU A 108 7.83 -18.94 -0.96
C LEU A 108 9.32 -19.04 -1.32
N GLY A 109 9.65 -19.70 -2.43
CA GLY A 109 11.03 -19.82 -2.91
C GLY A 109 11.68 -18.47 -3.18
N ILE A 110 10.96 -17.58 -3.86
CA ILE A 110 11.43 -16.22 -4.14
C ILE A 110 11.59 -15.42 -2.83
N CYS A 111 10.62 -15.49 -1.93
CA CYS A 111 10.63 -14.73 -0.68
C CYS A 111 11.77 -15.16 0.26
N LEU A 112 12.03 -16.47 0.36
CA LEU A 112 13.05 -17.06 1.24
C LEU A 112 14.44 -17.13 0.59
N GLU A 113 14.55 -16.91 -0.71
CA GLU A 113 15.80 -17.09 -1.48
C GLU A 113 16.32 -18.53 -1.41
N GLN A 114 15.38 -19.49 -1.41
CA GLN A 114 15.68 -20.92 -1.30
C GLN A 114 14.97 -21.72 -2.40
N PRO A 115 15.68 -22.63 -3.09
CA PRO A 115 15.04 -23.57 -3.99
C PRO A 115 14.24 -24.63 -3.21
N ASN A 116 13.21 -25.22 -3.84
CA ASN A 116 12.49 -26.40 -3.35
C ASN A 116 11.85 -26.28 -1.96
N VAL A 117 11.22 -25.14 -1.67
CA VAL A 117 10.53 -24.92 -0.38
C VAL A 117 9.31 -25.82 -0.25
N ASN A 118 9.09 -26.39 0.94
CA ASN A 118 7.86 -27.13 1.23
C ASN A 118 6.64 -26.17 1.21
N PRO A 119 5.62 -26.40 0.37
CA PRO A 119 4.42 -25.53 0.31
C PRO A 119 3.64 -25.46 1.63
N LEU A 120 3.77 -26.50 2.48
CA LEU A 120 3.11 -26.59 3.78
C LEU A 120 3.86 -25.84 4.89
N LEU A 121 5.02 -25.27 4.59
CA LEU A 121 5.80 -24.50 5.56
C LEU A 121 5.03 -23.23 5.96
N ASN A 122 4.84 -23.05 7.27
CA ASN A 122 4.40 -21.78 7.83
C ASN A 122 5.60 -20.87 7.99
N VAL A 123 5.60 -19.77 7.24
CA VAL A 123 6.67 -18.76 7.27
C VAL A 123 6.23 -17.59 8.14
N THR A 124 7.05 -17.20 9.09
CA THR A 124 6.89 -15.94 9.83
C THR A 124 7.72 -14.84 9.18
N SER A 125 7.41 -13.58 9.45
CA SER A 125 8.22 -12.44 8.98
C SER A 125 9.69 -12.54 9.41
N GLY A 126 9.98 -13.13 10.57
CA GLY A 126 11.33 -13.38 11.08
C GLY A 126 12.15 -14.40 10.29
N ASN A 127 11.50 -15.28 9.52
CA ASN A 127 12.18 -16.23 8.64
C ASN A 127 12.61 -15.60 7.31
N LEU A 128 12.03 -14.47 6.92
CA LEU A 128 12.35 -13.82 5.66
C LEU A 128 13.71 -13.11 5.73
N PRO A 129 14.51 -13.12 4.65
CA PRO A 129 15.65 -12.22 4.49
C PRO A 129 15.26 -10.76 4.72
N ILE A 130 16.21 -9.93 5.17
CA ILE A 130 15.92 -8.55 5.58
C ILE A 130 15.25 -7.73 4.47
N ALA A 131 15.68 -7.88 3.22
CA ALA A 131 15.11 -7.17 2.07
C ALA A 131 13.65 -7.59 1.81
N SER A 132 13.36 -8.90 1.78
CA SER A 132 12.00 -9.45 1.68
C SER A 132 11.10 -8.96 2.84
N ARG A 133 11.65 -8.91 4.05
CA ARG A 133 10.93 -8.46 5.25
C ARG A 133 10.54 -6.99 5.16
N ILE A 134 11.37 -6.15 4.56
CA ILE A 134 11.08 -4.72 4.38
C ILE A 134 9.99 -4.51 3.34
N ILE A 135 10.04 -5.23 2.22
CA ILE A 135 8.93 -5.22 1.27
C ILE A 135 7.64 -5.71 1.94
N LEU A 136 7.70 -6.78 2.75
CA LEU A 136 6.53 -7.26 3.50
C LEU A 136 5.98 -6.19 4.46
N LEU A 137 6.85 -5.43 5.13
CA LEU A 137 6.44 -4.33 5.99
C LEU A 137 5.74 -3.23 5.18
N LEU A 138 6.27 -2.83 4.03
CA LEU A 138 5.64 -1.86 3.14
C LEU A 138 4.28 -2.37 2.62
N VAL A 139 4.20 -3.64 2.23
CA VAL A 139 2.96 -4.28 1.78
C VAL A 139 1.90 -4.19 2.88
N THR A 140 2.24 -4.60 4.10
CA THR A 140 1.26 -4.76 5.19
C THR A 140 0.96 -3.49 5.97
N ASN A 141 1.73 -2.41 5.79
CA ASN A 141 1.51 -1.13 6.48
C ASN A 141 1.13 0.01 5.53
N THR A 142 1.54 -0.05 4.27
CA THR A 142 1.41 1.09 3.33
C THR A 142 0.58 0.74 2.10
N PHE A 143 0.91 -0.36 1.40
CA PHE A 143 0.27 -0.68 0.12
C PHE A 143 -1.09 -1.34 0.28
N LEU A 144 -1.21 -2.29 1.21
CA LEU A 144 -2.42 -3.00 1.58
C LEU A 144 -2.47 -3.16 3.11
N PRO A 145 -2.69 -2.04 3.84
CA PRO A 145 -2.62 -2.03 5.30
C PRO A 145 -3.54 -3.09 5.90
N LYS A 146 -2.97 -4.06 6.61
CA LYS A 146 -3.74 -5.11 7.28
C LYS A 146 -4.01 -4.75 8.74
N GLU A 147 -5.04 -5.36 9.28
CA GLU A 147 -5.31 -5.36 10.71
C GLU A 147 -4.82 -6.64 11.36
N GLY A 148 -4.53 -6.57 12.66
CA GLY A 148 -4.08 -7.71 13.45
C GLY A 148 -2.58 -7.98 13.30
N SER A 149 -2.19 -9.25 13.31
CA SER A 149 -0.78 -9.61 13.45
C SER A 149 0.04 -9.38 12.17
N HIS A 150 1.17 -8.67 12.32
CA HIS A 150 2.21 -8.55 11.30
C HIS A 150 3.26 -9.67 11.36
N THR A 151 3.17 -10.61 12.30
CA THR A 151 4.14 -11.71 12.43
C THR A 151 3.94 -12.81 11.38
N LEU A 152 2.68 -13.10 11.01
CA LEU A 152 2.34 -14.11 10.02
C LEU A 152 1.88 -13.42 8.72
N PRO A 153 2.70 -13.45 7.65
CA PRO A 153 2.26 -12.98 6.34
C PRO A 153 1.18 -13.90 5.77
N SER A 154 0.17 -13.30 5.14
CA SER A 154 -0.82 -14.06 4.36
C SER A 154 -0.18 -14.60 3.08
N GLU A 155 -0.84 -15.57 2.43
CA GLU A 155 -0.39 -16.04 1.11
C GLU A 155 -0.35 -14.89 0.09
N ARG A 156 -1.33 -13.97 0.16
CA ARG A 156 -1.36 -12.76 -0.68
C ARG A 156 -0.16 -11.87 -0.39
N ASP A 157 0.22 -11.69 0.87
CA ASP A 157 1.36 -10.87 1.27
C ASP A 157 2.65 -11.44 0.67
N LEU A 158 2.84 -12.76 0.74
CA LEU A 158 4.01 -13.45 0.19
C LEU A 158 4.06 -13.35 -1.34
N LYS A 159 2.94 -13.54 -2.03
CA LYS A 159 2.87 -13.39 -3.50
C LYS A 159 3.17 -11.97 -3.94
N PHE A 160 2.69 -10.98 -3.18
CA PHE A 160 3.04 -9.58 -3.42
C PHE A 160 4.55 -9.36 -3.31
N VAL A 161 5.16 -9.80 -2.20
CA VAL A 161 6.61 -9.70 -2.00
C VAL A 161 7.38 -10.38 -3.14
N ALA A 162 6.95 -11.57 -3.56
CA ALA A 162 7.57 -12.30 -4.66
C ALA A 162 7.53 -11.54 -5.99
N CYS A 163 6.40 -10.91 -6.33
CA CYS A 163 6.30 -10.07 -7.53
C CYS A 163 7.28 -8.91 -7.50
N VAL A 164 7.36 -8.20 -6.37
CA VAL A 164 8.27 -7.06 -6.23
C VAL A 164 9.72 -7.48 -6.43
N LYS A 165 10.11 -8.62 -5.84
CA LYS A 165 11.46 -9.16 -5.98
C LYS A 165 11.78 -9.60 -7.41
N ASN A 166 10.79 -10.14 -8.12
CA ASN A 166 10.95 -10.67 -9.47
C ASN A 166 10.75 -9.62 -10.57
N GLY A 167 10.41 -8.38 -10.22
CA GLY A 167 10.13 -7.32 -11.20
C GLY A 167 8.77 -7.45 -11.89
N THR A 168 7.87 -8.31 -11.41
CA THR A 168 6.52 -8.41 -11.95
C THR A 168 5.72 -7.17 -11.54
N LEU A 169 5.41 -6.30 -12.51
CA LEU A 169 4.66 -5.08 -12.25
C LEU A 169 3.27 -5.39 -11.67
N ILE A 170 2.91 -4.65 -10.63
CA ILE A 170 1.62 -4.75 -9.93
C ILE A 170 0.86 -3.44 -10.13
N ASN A 171 -0.41 -3.55 -10.49
CA ASN A 171 -1.30 -2.39 -10.55
C ASN A 171 -1.74 -1.99 -9.14
N LEU A 172 -0.84 -1.29 -8.43
CA LEU A 172 -1.06 -0.84 -7.06
C LEU A 172 -2.27 0.12 -6.93
N PRO A 173 -2.50 1.10 -7.84
CA PRO A 173 -3.72 1.91 -7.83
C PRO A 173 -5.00 1.08 -7.82
N TYR A 174 -5.10 0.08 -8.70
CA TYR A 174 -6.25 -0.83 -8.75
C TYR A 174 -6.42 -1.61 -7.44
N LEU A 175 -5.33 -2.11 -6.87
CA LEU A 175 -5.37 -2.84 -5.60
C LEU A 175 -5.79 -1.95 -4.42
N ILE A 176 -5.37 -0.68 -4.38
CA ILE A 176 -5.75 0.28 -3.33
C ILE A 176 -7.26 0.56 -3.38
N VAL A 177 -7.84 0.82 -4.55
CA VAL A 177 -9.29 1.08 -4.66
C VAL A 177 -10.11 -0.13 -4.21
N ASN A 178 -9.74 -1.35 -4.64
CA ASN A 178 -10.41 -2.56 -4.17
C ASN A 178 -10.23 -2.78 -2.66
N HIS A 179 -9.09 -2.38 -2.10
CA HIS A 179 -8.86 -2.46 -0.66
C HIS A 179 -9.73 -1.45 0.12
N LEU A 180 -9.91 -0.23 -0.39
CA LEU A 180 -10.85 0.75 0.17
C LEU A 180 -12.26 0.19 0.27
N LEU A 181 -12.74 -0.41 -0.84
CA LEU A 181 -14.11 -0.92 -0.95
C LEU A 181 -14.36 -2.18 -0.11
N SER A 182 -13.35 -3.05 0.03
CA SER A 182 -13.48 -4.29 0.80
C SER A 182 -13.35 -4.12 2.32
N ARG A 183 -12.84 -2.97 2.79
CA ARG A 183 -12.57 -2.69 4.21
C ARG A 183 -13.09 -1.32 4.66
N PRO A 184 -14.41 -1.05 4.55
CA PRO A 184 -14.97 0.27 4.87
C PRO A 184 -14.79 0.66 6.36
N ASN A 185 -14.65 -0.33 7.26
CA ASN A 185 -14.56 -0.10 8.70
C ASN A 185 -13.13 0.15 9.22
N HIS A 186 -12.10 -0.02 8.39
CA HIS A 186 -10.70 -0.12 8.86
C HIS A 186 -9.86 1.12 8.55
N THR A 187 -10.51 2.21 8.12
CA THR A 187 -9.94 3.52 7.72
C THR A 187 -8.49 3.50 7.20
N PRO A 188 -8.12 2.67 6.19
CA PRO A 188 -6.76 2.63 5.67
C PRO A 188 -6.40 3.92 4.91
N TYR A 189 -5.15 4.03 4.45
CA TYR A 189 -4.68 5.11 3.56
C TYR A 189 -5.01 6.57 3.99
N PRO A 190 -4.85 6.95 5.27
CA PRO A 190 -5.17 8.30 5.72
C PRO A 190 -4.37 9.37 4.96
N MET A 191 -3.13 9.05 4.57
CA MET A 191 -2.26 9.90 3.77
C MET A 191 -2.81 10.16 2.36
N LEU A 192 -3.19 9.11 1.62
CA LEU A 192 -3.73 9.23 0.26
C LEU A 192 -5.01 10.05 0.26
N LEU A 193 -5.94 9.73 1.16
CA LEU A 193 -7.23 10.41 1.24
C LEU A 193 -7.08 11.88 1.61
N SER A 194 -6.12 12.22 2.48
CA SER A 194 -5.81 13.61 2.82
C SER A 194 -5.20 14.42 1.68
N ARG A 195 -4.68 13.77 0.62
CA ARG A 195 -4.20 14.43 -0.59
C ARG A 195 -5.30 14.64 -1.62
N ILE A 196 -6.28 13.76 -1.65
CA ILE A 196 -7.41 13.81 -2.59
C ILE A 196 -8.48 14.82 -2.14
N ILE A 197 -8.78 14.84 -0.84
CA ILE A 197 -9.81 15.71 -0.23
C ILE A 197 -9.22 17.07 0.11
#